data_AF-A0A9Y2AFF5-F1
#
_entry.id   AF-A0A9Y2AFF5-F1
#
_cell.length_a   1.000
_cell.length_b   1.000
_cell.length_c   1.000
_cell.angle_alpha   90.00
_cell.angle_beta   90.00
_cell.angle_gamma   90.00
#
_symmetry.space_group_name_H-M   'P 1'
#
loop_
_entity.id
_entity.type
_entity.pdbx_description
1 polymer ?
#
loop_
_entity_poly.entity_id
_entity_poly.type
_entity_poly.pdbx_seq_one_letter_code
_entity_poly.pdbx_strand_id
1 'polypeptide(L)'
;MDKKAKRTPRHYEVLSYIWKNYNKEIAGFVELIKVEINETTVNKILSKYPKDILNNNKKILIKKFLAEKVKLMYQLDKGEED
;
A
#
# COMPACT_ATOMS: atom_id res chain seq x y z
N MET A 1 26.19 2.79 -28.73
CA MET A 1 25.54 3.43 -27.57
C MET A 1 24.63 2.40 -26.92
N ASP A 2 24.94 2.06 -25.68
CA ASP A 2 24.33 0.98 -24.90
C ASP A 2 22.86 1.35 -24.56
N LYS A 3 21.90 0.82 -25.33
CA LYS A 3 20.46 0.98 -25.05
C LYS A 3 20.05 -0.04 -23.99
N LYS A 4 20.49 0.15 -22.74
CA LYS A 4 19.89 -0.57 -21.61
C LYS A 4 18.42 -0.15 -21.53
N ALA A 5 17.51 -1.05 -21.92
CA ALA A 5 16.10 -0.85 -21.73
C ALA A 5 15.85 -0.54 -20.25
N LYS A 6 15.43 0.70 -19.94
CA LYS A 6 15.11 1.09 -18.56
C LYS A 6 13.98 0.21 -18.08
N ARG A 7 14.28 -0.73 -17.19
CA ARG A 7 13.28 -1.55 -16.49
C ARG A 7 12.35 -0.62 -15.72
N THR A 8 11.05 -0.89 -15.80
CA THR A 8 10.05 -0.23 -14.95
C THR A 8 10.35 -0.52 -13.48
N PRO A 9 10.45 0.50 -12.62
CA PRO A 9 10.72 0.29 -11.21
C PRO A 9 9.58 -0.50 -10.55
N ARG A 10 9.93 -1.37 -9.60
CA ARG A 10 8.96 -2.05 -8.74
C ARG A 10 8.31 -1.04 -7.80
N HIS A 11 7.11 -1.36 -7.33
CA HIS A 11 6.39 -0.53 -6.38
C HIS A 11 7.23 -0.19 -5.13
N TYR A 12 7.94 -1.17 -4.57
CA TYR A 12 8.84 -0.96 -3.44
C TYR A 12 9.98 0.02 -3.76
N GLU A 13 10.56 -0.06 -4.96
CA GLU A 13 11.67 0.83 -5.39
C GLU A 13 11.20 2.28 -5.49
N VAL A 14 9.98 2.49 -6.00
CA VAL A 14 9.35 3.80 -6.03
C VAL A 14 9.08 4.32 -4.62
N LEU A 15 8.49 3.49 -3.75
CA LEU A 15 8.17 3.89 -2.37
C LEU A 15 9.42 4.19 -1.54
N SER A 16 10.46 3.35 -1.64
CA SER A 16 11.74 3.55 -0.96
C SER A 16 12.40 4.86 -1.40
N TYR A 17 12.37 5.16 -2.71
CA TYR A 17 12.86 6.43 -3.23
C TYR A 17 12.09 7.62 -2.65
N ILE A 18 10.75 7.57 -2.66
CA ILE A 18 9.92 8.66 -2.13
C ILE A 18 10.20 8.84 -0.63
N TRP A 19 10.25 7.74 0.14
CA TRP A 19 10.55 7.77 1.57
C TRP A 19 11.92 8.38 1.87
N LYS A 20 12.96 8.00 1.13
CA LYS A 20 14.32 8.50 1.34
C LYS A 20 14.46 10.00 1.02
N ASN A 21 13.75 10.50 0.02
CA ASN A 21 13.96 11.85 -0.50
C ASN A 21 12.92 12.88 -0.03
N TYR A 22 11.73 12.42 0.37
CA TYR A 22 10.58 13.28 0.70
C TYR A 22 9.89 12.84 1.99
N ASN A 23 10.64 12.25 2.93
CA ASN A 23 10.12 11.72 4.18
C ASN A 23 9.25 12.75 4.93
N LYS A 24 9.78 13.97 5.10
CA LYS A 24 9.15 15.03 5.90
C LYS A 24 7.79 15.43 5.35
N GLU A 25 7.65 15.38 4.03
CA GLU A 25 6.45 15.73 3.30
C GLU A 25 5.40 14.61 3.33
N ILE A 26 5.84 13.34 3.39
CA ILE A 26 4.94 12.18 3.30
C ILE A 26 4.66 11.48 4.62
N ALA A 27 5.44 11.73 5.69
CA ALA A 27 5.33 11.04 6.97
C ALA A 27 3.90 11.13 7.54
N GLY A 28 3.29 12.31 7.49
CA GLY A 28 1.90 12.50 7.92
C GLY A 28 0.88 11.70 7.10
N PHE A 29 1.11 11.55 5.79
CA PHE A 29 0.26 10.71 4.94
C PHE A 29 0.43 9.23 5.25
N VAL A 30 1.65 8.79 5.54
CA VAL A 30 1.93 7.40 5.91
C VAL A 30 1.28 7.05 7.24
N GLU A 31 1.35 7.94 8.25
CA GLU A 31 0.62 7.77 9.50
C GLU A 31 -0.89 7.72 9.29
N LEU A 32 -1.44 8.61 8.47
CA LEU A 32 -2.86 8.59 8.14
C LEU A 32 -3.27 7.26 7.48
N ILE A 33 -2.47 6.75 6.55
CA ILE A 33 -2.73 5.47 5.88
C ILE A 33 -2.72 4.31 6.88
N LYS A 34 -1.77 4.28 7.83
CA LYS A 34 -1.71 3.25 8.87
C LYS A 34 -2.96 3.26 9.74
N VAL A 35 -3.46 4.44 10.09
CA VAL A 35 -4.67 4.59 10.93
C VAL A 35 -5.93 4.25 10.15
N GLU A 36 -6.07 4.74 8.93
CA GLU A 36 -7.31 4.64 8.15
C GLU A 36 -7.47 3.31 7.41
N ILE A 37 -6.37 2.71 6.94
CA ILE A 37 -6.39 1.43 6.20
C ILE A 37 -6.15 0.26 7.17
N ASN A 38 -7.08 0.07 8.09
CA ASN A 38 -7.13 -1.08 9.00
C ASN A 38 -8.31 -2.00 8.68
N GLU A 39 -8.30 -3.21 9.25
CA GLU A 39 -9.33 -4.22 9.00
C GLU A 39 -10.75 -3.70 9.28
N THR A 40 -10.95 -2.99 10.39
CA THR A 40 -12.27 -2.45 10.78
C THR A 40 -12.80 -1.46 9.76
N THR A 41 -11.99 -0.48 9.36
CA THR A 41 -12.39 0.56 8.40
C THR A 41 -12.62 -0.04 7.02
N VAL A 42 -11.73 -0.92 6.57
CA VAL A 42 -11.88 -1.64 5.28
C VAL A 42 -13.14 -2.50 5.30
N ASN A 43 -13.40 -3.25 6.37
CA ASN A 43 -14.63 -4.04 6.51
C ASN A 43 -15.89 -3.18 6.43
N LYS A 44 -15.89 -2.04 7.11
CA LYS A 44 -16.99 -1.07 7.10
C LYS A 44 -17.23 -0.46 5.72
N ILE A 45 -16.20 -0.28 4.91
CA ILE A 45 -16.33 0.19 3.52
C ILE A 45 -16.88 -0.92 2.63
N LEU A 46 -16.27 -2.12 2.70
CA LEU A 46 -16.64 -3.25 1.85
C LEU A 46 -18.05 -3.79 2.16
N SER A 47 -18.57 -3.59 3.37
CA SER A 47 -19.93 -4.00 3.73
C SER A 47 -21.03 -3.18 3.04
N LYS A 48 -20.73 -1.95 2.61
CA LYS A 48 -21.67 -1.08 1.89
C LYS A 48 -21.98 -1.57 0.47
N TYR A 49 -21.13 -2.43 -0.09
CA TYR A 49 -21.30 -2.95 -1.43
C TYR A 49 -22.13 -4.24 -1.41
N PRO A 50 -23.21 -4.30 -2.21
CA PRO A 50 -24.05 -5.49 -2.31
C PRO A 50 -23.29 -6.65 -2.96
N LYS A 51 -23.74 -7.88 -2.70
CA LYS A 51 -22.99 -9.12 -3.03
C LYS A 51 -22.84 -9.37 -4.54
N ASP A 52 -23.79 -8.91 -5.32
CA ASP A 52 -23.81 -8.95 -6.79
C ASP A 52 -22.70 -8.08 -7.41
N ILE A 53 -22.42 -6.92 -6.81
CA ILE A 53 -21.30 -6.06 -7.22
C ILE A 53 -19.98 -6.60 -6.66
N LEU A 54 -19.96 -6.91 -5.36
CA LEU A 54 -18.76 -7.29 -4.64
C LEU A 54 -18.98 -8.55 -3.81
N ASN A 55 -18.63 -9.69 -4.38
CA ASN A 55 -18.73 -10.98 -3.69
C ASN A 55 -17.63 -11.15 -2.61
N ASN A 56 -17.80 -12.17 -1.76
CA ASN A 56 -16.89 -12.42 -0.63
C ASN A 56 -15.43 -12.65 -1.07
N ASN A 57 -15.20 -13.36 -2.18
CA ASN A 57 -13.84 -13.64 -2.67
C ASN A 57 -13.13 -12.34 -3.08
N LYS A 58 -13.83 -11.43 -3.77
CA LYS A 58 -13.30 -10.11 -4.11
C LYS A 58 -13.03 -9.28 -2.85
N LYS A 59 -13.92 -9.31 -1.85
CA LYS A 59 -13.69 -8.63 -0.55
C LYS A 59 -12.43 -9.15 0.13
N ILE A 60 -12.21 -10.47 0.16
CA ILE A 60 -11.01 -11.09 0.73
C ILE A 60 -9.76 -10.64 -0.02
N LEU A 61 -9.79 -10.64 -1.36
CA LEU A 61 -8.66 -10.22 -2.18
C LEU A 61 -8.28 -8.75 -1.91
N ILE A 62 -9.26 -7.84 -1.87
CA ILE A 62 -9.04 -6.42 -1.58
C ILE A 62 -8.42 -6.24 -0.19
N LYS A 63 -8.95 -6.94 0.84
CA LYS A 63 -8.40 -6.87 2.20
C LYS A 63 -6.94 -7.29 2.23
N LYS A 64 -6.61 -8.45 1.66
CA LYS A 64 -5.22 -8.96 1.62
C LYS A 64 -4.30 -7.98 0.91
N PHE A 65 -4.72 -7.51 -0.25
CA PHE A 65 -3.94 -6.55 -1.04
C PHE A 65 -3.67 -5.26 -0.25
N LEU A 66 -4.69 -4.64 0.34
CA LEU A 66 -4.53 -3.41 1.12
C LEU A 66 -3.64 -3.62 2.36
N ALA A 67 -3.83 -4.74 3.08
CA ALA A 67 -3.00 -5.08 4.23
C ALA A 67 -1.52 -5.24 3.85
N GLU A 68 -1.21 -5.91 2.73
CA GLU A 68 0.16 -6.02 2.21
C GLU A 68 0.76 -4.66 1.86
N LYS A 69 -0.03 -3.72 1.30
CA LYS A 69 0.45 -2.37 1.00
C LYS A 69 0.80 -1.58 2.26
N VAL A 70 -0.05 -1.65 3.28
CA VAL A 70 0.24 -1.00 4.58
C VAL A 70 1.47 -1.62 5.24
N LYS A 71 1.61 -2.96 5.19
CA LYS A 71 2.79 -3.65 5.70
C LYS A 71 4.09 -3.16 5.04
N LEU A 72 4.11 -3.04 3.71
CA LEU A 72 5.30 -2.54 2.98
C LEU A 72 5.68 -1.12 3.40
N MET A 73 4.69 -0.24 3.61
CA MET A 73 4.94 1.11 4.10
C MET A 73 5.50 1.11 5.53
N TYR A 74 5.02 0.19 6.38
CA TYR A 74 5.52 0.05 7.74
C TYR A 74 6.97 -0.46 7.80
N GLN A 75 7.33 -1.41 6.95
CA GLN A 75 8.71 -1.88 6.81
C GLN A 75 9.66 -0.75 6.39
N LEU A 76 9.26 0.04 5.39
CA LEU A 76 10.02 1.21 4.96
C LEU A 76 10.18 2.27 6.05
N ASP A 77 9.12 2.52 6.82
CA ASP A 77 9.14 3.48 7.93
C ASP A 77 10.08 3.06 9.08
N LYS A 78 10.09 1.77 9.38
CA LYS A 78 10.99 1.19 10.40
C LYS A 78 12.43 1.01 9.92
N GLY A 79 12.71 1.18 8.63
CA GLY A 79 14.00 0.85 8.04
C GLY A 79 14.30 -0.66 8.03
N GLU A 80 13.28 -1.50 8.07
CA GLU A 80 13.40 -2.95 7.91
C GLU A 80 13.43 -3.26 6.40
N GLU A 81 14.61 -3.60 5.86
CA GLU A 81 14.76 -4.16 4.51
C GLU A 81 14.56 -5.69 4.57
N ASP A 82 13.64 -6.23 3.76
CA ASP A 82 13.42 -7.69 3.60
C ASP A 82 14.65 -8.39 2.98
#